data_AF-A0A420FFV2-F1
#
_entry.id   AF-A0A420FFV2-F1
#
_cell.length_a   1.000
_cell.length_b   1.000
_cell.length_c   1.000
_cell.angle_alpha   90.00
_cell.angle_beta   90.00
_cell.angle_gamma   90.00
#
_symmetry.space_group_name_H-M   'P 1'
#
loop_
_entity.id
_entity.type
_entity.pdbx_description
1 polymer ?
#
loop_
_entity_poly.entity_id
_entity_poly.type
_entity_poly.pdbx_seq_one_letter_code
_entity_poly.pdbx_strand_id
1 'polypeptide(L)'
;MKKIRFVLLSIAVIIALMQLIRPKQPSNTPSSDLPGIPHEVNAILRSSCFDCHSSQTNLRWYDQLTPVNYLVNDHITRGRKALDFSNWGQLPPAVQNTKLFYSLNKILWGQMPLPSYLLAHPQAALSEKEIHTLKDFVRSRKAAIGIDTIKTDKIKQQFADFVQQKMRQSDQTVQPAPNGIRYISDYRNWTIISITDRFDNGTLRMIYGNNIAIKAIQERQTNPWPDGTILAKAAWKQIANADGSLSTGDFVQVEFMIKDAKQYAATSGWGWARWRGNDLKTYGGTALFTAECIACHQPVKANDLVFTRPLDLKKLTVRNH
;
A
#
# COMPACT_ATOMS: atom_id res chain seq x y z
N MET A 1 21.02 44.43 -21.49
CA MET A 1 21.40 43.34 -22.42
C MET A 1 22.79 42.74 -22.15
N LYS A 2 23.89 43.52 -22.07
CA LYS A 2 25.25 42.98 -21.83
C LYS A 2 25.38 42.20 -20.50
N LYS A 3 24.80 42.69 -19.40
CA LYS A 3 24.81 42.01 -18.10
C LYS A 3 24.06 40.67 -18.11
N ILE A 4 22.91 40.60 -18.79
CA ILE A 4 22.12 39.36 -18.93
C ILE A 4 22.88 38.31 -19.76
N ARG A 5 23.53 38.72 -20.85
CA ARG A 5 24.39 37.82 -21.64
C ARG A 5 25.56 37.28 -20.81
N PHE A 6 26.19 38.12 -19.99
CA PHE A 6 27.28 37.70 -19.10
C PHE A 6 26.81 36.68 -18.07
N VAL A 7 25.65 36.90 -17.43
CA VAL A 7 25.04 35.97 -16.48
C VAL A 7 24.69 34.62 -17.13
N LEU A 8 24.06 34.62 -18.30
CA LEU A 8 23.73 33.39 -19.02
C LEU A 8 24.97 32.60 -19.41
N LEU A 9 26.03 33.29 -19.83
CA LEU A 9 27.30 32.68 -20.22
C LEU A 9 28.03 32.10 -19.00
N SER A 10 28.01 32.78 -17.86
CA SER A 10 28.51 32.25 -16.59
C SER A 10 27.74 30.99 -16.15
N ILE A 11 26.40 30.98 -16.24
CA ILE A 11 25.59 29.78 -15.92
C ILE A 11 25.92 28.62 -16.86
N ALA A 12 26.05 28.88 -18.17
CA ALA A 12 26.41 27.86 -19.14
C ALA A 12 27.80 27.25 -18.86
N VAL A 13 28.79 28.08 -18.50
CA VAL A 13 30.12 27.61 -18.10
C VAL A 13 30.05 26.77 -16.82
N ILE A 14 29.29 27.20 -15.81
CA ILE A 14 29.09 26.42 -14.57
C ILE A 14 28.46 25.06 -14.89
N ILE A 15 27.40 25.01 -15.70
CA ILE A 15 26.76 23.74 -16.09
C ILE A 15 27.73 22.85 -16.86
N ALA A 16 28.54 23.42 -17.77
CA ALA A 16 29.56 22.69 -18.52
C ALA A 16 30.63 22.11 -17.59
N LEU A 17 31.11 22.88 -16.61
CA LEU A 17 32.04 22.41 -15.59
C LEU A 17 31.42 21.33 -14.69
N MET A 18 30.14 21.48 -14.31
CA MET A 18 29.41 20.48 -13.54
C MET A 18 29.27 19.15 -14.29
N GLN A 19 29.26 19.14 -15.65
CA GLN A 19 29.26 17.88 -16.40
C GLN A 19 30.51 17.01 -16.17
N LEU A 20 31.59 17.56 -15.57
CA LEU A 20 32.79 16.79 -15.24
C LEU A 20 32.60 15.90 -14.01
N ILE A 21 31.65 16.23 -13.12
CA ILE A 21 31.33 15.47 -11.91
C ILE A 21 29.98 14.77 -12.14
N ARG A 22 30.01 13.46 -12.44
CA ARG A 22 28.80 12.67 -12.76
C ARG A 22 28.61 11.51 -11.78
N PRO A 23 27.37 11.12 -11.47
CA PRO A 23 27.12 9.91 -10.69
C PRO A 23 27.44 8.65 -11.52
N LYS A 24 27.75 7.55 -10.84
CA LYS A 24 27.92 6.24 -11.50
C LYS A 24 26.62 5.86 -12.22
N GLN A 25 26.68 5.62 -13.51
CA GLN A 25 25.50 5.27 -14.30
C GLN A 25 24.82 3.98 -13.79
N PRO A 26 23.48 3.90 -13.80
CA PRO A 26 22.76 2.68 -13.48
C PRO A 26 23.11 1.57 -14.47
N SER A 27 23.05 0.31 -14.03
CA SER A 27 23.20 -0.85 -14.93
C SER A 27 22.19 -0.78 -16.09
N ASN A 28 22.65 -1.14 -17.29
CA ASN A 28 21.82 -1.36 -18.47
C ASN A 28 22.07 -2.75 -19.06
N THR A 29 21.81 -3.77 -18.25
CA THR A 29 21.88 -5.18 -18.64
C THR A 29 20.52 -5.62 -19.16
N PRO A 30 20.41 -6.09 -20.42
CA PRO A 30 19.17 -6.61 -20.97
C PRO A 30 18.55 -7.66 -20.04
N SER A 31 17.26 -7.49 -19.73
CA SER A 31 16.51 -8.42 -18.88
C SER A 31 15.65 -9.33 -19.76
N SER A 32 15.71 -10.64 -19.54
CA SER A 32 14.78 -11.59 -20.15
C SER A 32 13.35 -11.33 -19.69
N ASP A 33 12.39 -11.98 -20.34
CA ASP A 33 11.01 -11.96 -19.86
C ASP A 33 10.91 -12.60 -18.46
N LEU A 34 10.02 -12.03 -17.65
CA LEU A 34 9.81 -12.43 -16.29
C LEU A 34 9.09 -13.79 -16.25
N PRO A 35 9.62 -14.80 -15.54
CA PRO A 35 8.98 -16.10 -15.43
C PRO A 35 7.59 -16.01 -14.80
N GLY A 36 6.64 -16.78 -15.33
CA GLY A 36 5.25 -16.83 -14.86
C GLY A 36 4.44 -15.56 -15.15
N ILE A 37 4.92 -14.69 -16.03
CA ILE A 37 4.25 -13.48 -16.51
C ILE A 37 3.93 -13.66 -18.01
N PRO A 38 2.67 -13.45 -18.46
CA PRO A 38 2.31 -13.49 -19.87
C PRO A 38 3.10 -12.49 -20.72
N HIS A 39 3.29 -12.80 -22.01
CA HIS A 39 4.04 -11.95 -22.93
C HIS A 39 3.51 -10.51 -22.99
N GLU A 40 2.19 -10.33 -23.05
CA GLU A 40 1.56 -9.00 -23.06
C GLU A 40 1.86 -8.19 -21.79
N VAL A 41 1.89 -8.84 -20.63
CA VAL A 41 2.21 -8.19 -19.34
C VAL A 41 3.69 -7.86 -19.28
N ASN A 42 4.56 -8.75 -19.77
CA ASN A 42 6.00 -8.48 -19.89
C ASN A 42 6.26 -7.25 -20.76
N ALA A 43 5.57 -7.11 -21.89
CA ALA A 43 5.70 -5.95 -22.77
C ALA A 43 5.34 -4.64 -22.05
N ILE A 44 4.24 -4.62 -21.30
CA ILE A 44 3.80 -3.44 -20.52
C ILE A 44 4.82 -3.09 -19.41
N LEU A 45 5.27 -4.09 -18.64
CA LEU A 45 6.25 -3.87 -17.58
C LEU A 45 7.58 -3.36 -18.15
N ARG A 46 7.97 -3.85 -19.32
CA ARG A 46 9.19 -3.43 -20.02
C ARG A 46 9.10 -1.98 -20.51
N SER A 47 7.97 -1.57 -21.09
CA SER A 47 7.80 -0.20 -21.58
C SER A 47 7.68 0.83 -20.46
N SER A 48 7.00 0.47 -19.36
CA SER A 48 6.55 1.44 -18.36
C SER A 48 7.31 1.36 -17.03
N CYS A 49 8.01 0.26 -16.75
CA CYS A 49 8.63 0.03 -15.43
C CYS A 49 10.13 -0.26 -15.47
N PHE A 50 10.63 -0.98 -16.49
CA PHE A 50 12.00 -1.53 -16.47
C PHE A 50 13.09 -0.46 -16.38
N ASP A 51 12.89 0.71 -16.99
CA ASP A 51 13.87 1.78 -16.93
C ASP A 51 14.26 2.15 -15.48
N CYS A 52 13.31 2.07 -14.54
CA CYS A 52 13.54 2.37 -13.13
C CYS A 52 13.58 1.14 -12.21
N HIS A 53 12.90 0.05 -12.58
CA HIS A 53 12.67 -1.11 -11.71
C HIS A 53 13.33 -2.39 -12.22
N SER A 54 14.23 -2.35 -13.19
CA SER A 54 15.07 -3.50 -13.55
C SER A 54 16.49 -3.06 -13.86
N SER A 55 17.38 -4.01 -14.07
CA SER A 55 18.75 -3.82 -14.56
C SER A 55 18.80 -3.34 -16.00
N GLN A 56 17.70 -3.36 -16.75
CA GLN A 56 17.62 -2.84 -18.12
C GLN A 56 17.15 -1.38 -18.09
N THR A 57 18.04 -0.48 -17.69
CA THR A 57 17.78 0.97 -17.70
C THR A 57 18.15 1.59 -19.04
N ASN A 58 17.15 1.94 -19.84
CA ASN A 58 17.35 2.63 -21.12
C ASN A 58 17.32 4.15 -20.93
N LEU A 59 18.37 4.72 -20.34
CA LEU A 59 18.48 6.17 -20.18
C LEU A 59 18.54 6.86 -21.54
N ARG A 60 17.72 7.91 -21.72
CA ARG A 60 17.83 8.81 -22.87
C ARG A 60 19.03 9.72 -22.69
N TRP A 61 19.51 10.31 -23.78
CA TRP A 61 20.69 11.17 -23.76
C TRP A 61 20.51 12.36 -22.80
N TYR A 62 19.30 12.90 -22.69
CA TYR A 62 18.98 14.03 -21.80
C TYR A 62 18.90 13.63 -20.33
N ASP A 63 18.58 12.36 -20.00
CA ASP A 63 18.60 11.86 -18.62
C ASP A 63 20.03 11.82 -18.06
N GLN A 64 21.03 11.80 -18.94
CA GLN A 64 22.44 11.70 -18.58
C GLN A 64 23.10 13.08 -18.34
N LEU A 65 22.38 14.18 -18.57
CA LEU A 65 22.88 15.54 -18.38
C LEU A 65 22.82 15.96 -16.90
N THR A 66 23.88 16.58 -16.41
CA THR A 66 23.93 17.16 -15.05
C THR A 66 23.13 18.47 -15.02
N PRO A 67 22.31 18.75 -13.98
CA PRO A 67 22.11 17.98 -12.75
C PRO A 67 21.01 16.91 -12.80
N VAL A 68 20.33 16.72 -13.93
CA VAL A 68 19.19 15.79 -14.07
C VAL A 68 19.60 14.35 -13.76
N ASN A 69 20.78 13.93 -14.22
CA ASN A 69 21.32 12.58 -13.99
C ASN A 69 21.42 12.19 -12.51
N TYR A 70 21.64 13.12 -11.58
CA TYR A 70 21.63 12.84 -10.14
C TYR A 70 20.24 12.47 -9.65
N LEU A 71 19.20 13.23 -10.07
CA LEU A 71 17.81 12.95 -9.71
C LEU A 71 17.35 11.62 -10.29
N VAL A 72 17.68 11.36 -11.56
CA VAL A 72 17.37 10.10 -12.24
C VAL A 72 18.03 8.93 -11.52
N ASN A 73 19.33 9.01 -11.22
CA ASN A 73 20.05 7.97 -10.49
C ASN A 73 19.46 7.67 -9.11
N ASP A 74 19.13 8.72 -8.36
CA ASP A 74 18.51 8.58 -7.05
C ASP A 74 17.13 7.91 -7.15
N HIS A 75 16.31 8.32 -8.13
CA HIS A 75 14.99 7.72 -8.39
C HIS A 75 15.10 6.24 -8.76
N ILE A 76 16.03 5.86 -9.64
CA ILE A 76 16.26 4.45 -10.01
C ILE A 76 16.75 3.67 -8.79
N THR A 77 17.68 4.22 -8.02
CA THR A 77 18.23 3.57 -6.83
C THR A 77 17.16 3.34 -5.76
N ARG A 78 16.33 4.34 -5.47
CA ARG A 78 15.20 4.21 -4.53
C ARG A 78 14.11 3.29 -5.08
N GLY A 79 13.84 3.37 -6.38
CA GLY A 79 12.89 2.51 -7.11
C GLY A 79 13.24 1.04 -6.98
N ARG A 80 14.47 0.65 -7.31
CA ARG A 80 14.97 -0.73 -7.20
C ARG A 80 14.97 -1.27 -5.77
N LYS A 81 15.24 -0.43 -4.76
CA LYS A 81 15.09 -0.82 -3.35
C LYS A 81 13.65 -1.23 -3.00
N ALA A 82 12.65 -0.58 -3.59
CA ALA A 82 11.25 -0.92 -3.36
C ALA A 82 10.78 -2.12 -4.21
N LEU A 83 11.23 -2.19 -5.47
CA LEU A 83 10.90 -3.23 -6.43
C LEU A 83 11.99 -3.32 -7.51
N ASP A 84 12.57 -4.50 -7.67
CA ASP A 84 13.53 -4.82 -8.74
C ASP A 84 13.12 -6.12 -9.46
N PHE A 85 12.71 -5.97 -10.72
CA PHE A 85 12.29 -7.04 -11.62
C PHE A 85 13.45 -7.93 -12.06
N SER A 86 14.71 -7.49 -11.97
CA SER A 86 15.86 -8.34 -12.30
C SER A 86 15.99 -9.54 -11.36
N ASN A 87 15.45 -9.43 -10.15
CA ASN A 87 15.44 -10.52 -9.17
C ASN A 87 14.11 -11.29 -9.15
N TRP A 88 13.21 -11.05 -10.11
CA TRP A 88 11.83 -11.55 -10.09
C TRP A 88 11.73 -13.07 -9.93
N GLY A 89 12.52 -13.81 -10.71
CA GLY A 89 12.52 -15.29 -10.68
C GLY A 89 12.99 -15.89 -9.35
N GLN A 90 13.67 -15.11 -8.51
CA GLN A 90 14.15 -15.53 -7.19
C GLN A 90 13.10 -15.30 -6.09
N LEU A 91 12.05 -14.52 -6.38
CA LEU A 91 11.01 -14.19 -5.41
C LEU A 91 10.01 -15.34 -5.27
N PRO A 92 9.58 -15.69 -4.05
CA PRO A 92 8.48 -16.62 -3.84
C PRO A 92 7.17 -16.14 -4.51
N PRO A 93 6.30 -17.03 -5.01
CA PRO A 93 5.06 -16.64 -5.70
C PRO A 93 4.15 -15.70 -4.90
N ALA A 94 4.06 -15.87 -3.58
CA ALA A 94 3.28 -14.99 -2.71
C ALA A 94 3.85 -13.55 -2.65
N VAL A 95 5.19 -13.43 -2.64
CA VAL A 95 5.88 -12.13 -2.66
C VAL A 95 5.68 -11.46 -4.02
N GLN A 96 5.81 -12.24 -5.10
CA GLN A 96 5.50 -11.77 -6.46
C GLN A 96 4.08 -11.19 -6.55
N ASN A 97 3.06 -11.92 -6.08
CA ASN A 97 1.67 -11.47 -6.10
C ASN A 97 1.48 -10.16 -5.31
N THR A 98 2.10 -10.06 -4.13
CA THR A 98 2.06 -8.85 -3.30
C THR A 98 2.69 -7.65 -4.02
N LYS A 99 3.84 -7.85 -4.69
CA LYS A 99 4.52 -6.80 -5.44
C LYS A 99 3.70 -6.34 -6.64
N LEU A 100 3.13 -7.26 -7.42
CA LEU A 100 2.26 -6.92 -8.56
C LEU A 100 1.00 -6.17 -8.11
N PHE A 101 0.33 -6.64 -7.05
CA PHE A 101 -0.82 -5.95 -6.49
C PHE A 101 -0.46 -4.53 -6.04
N TYR A 102 0.66 -4.37 -5.33
CA TYR A 102 1.14 -3.05 -4.90
C TYR A 102 1.43 -2.13 -6.09
N SER A 103 2.14 -2.62 -7.10
CA SER A 103 2.43 -1.86 -8.33
C SER A 103 1.17 -1.44 -9.06
N LEU A 104 0.19 -2.34 -9.21
CA LEU A 104 -1.10 -2.02 -9.82
C LEU A 104 -1.79 -0.89 -9.05
N ASN A 105 -1.87 -0.95 -7.72
CA ASN A 105 -2.51 0.12 -6.95
C ASN A 105 -1.77 1.46 -7.06
N LYS A 106 -0.43 1.44 -7.14
CA LYS A 106 0.35 2.66 -7.41
C LYS A 106 -0.01 3.30 -8.75
N ILE A 107 -0.25 2.47 -9.77
CA ILE A 107 -0.72 2.93 -11.09
C ILE A 107 -2.12 3.51 -11.00
N LEU A 108 -3.06 2.78 -10.38
CA LEU A 108 -4.46 3.21 -10.24
C LEU A 108 -4.61 4.50 -9.43
N TRP A 109 -3.68 4.79 -8.52
CA TRP A 109 -3.65 6.04 -7.75
C TRP A 109 -2.80 7.13 -8.39
N GLY A 110 -2.33 6.94 -9.63
CA GLY A 110 -1.54 7.94 -10.36
C GLY A 110 -0.18 8.24 -9.74
N GLN A 111 0.31 7.38 -8.84
CA GLN A 111 1.63 7.53 -8.21
C GLN A 111 2.75 6.95 -9.09
N MET A 112 2.41 6.03 -10.00
CA MET A 112 3.35 5.41 -10.91
C MET A 112 2.76 5.30 -12.32
N PRO A 113 3.56 5.57 -13.38
CA PRO A 113 4.88 6.20 -13.31
C PRO A 113 4.82 7.61 -12.70
N LEU A 114 5.95 8.11 -12.19
CA LEU A 114 5.97 9.43 -11.53
C LEU A 114 5.46 10.51 -12.51
N PRO A 115 4.55 11.41 -12.12
CA PRO A 115 4.06 12.45 -13.02
C PRO A 115 5.17 13.31 -13.63
N SER A 116 6.22 13.62 -12.86
CA SER A 116 7.40 14.35 -13.34
C SER A 116 8.20 13.57 -14.39
N TYR A 117 8.21 12.24 -14.30
CA TYR A 117 8.87 11.38 -15.29
C TYR A 117 8.08 11.38 -16.60
N LEU A 118 6.75 11.29 -16.53
CA LEU A 118 5.88 11.29 -17.71
C LEU A 118 5.95 12.59 -18.53
N LEU A 119 6.33 13.71 -17.92
CA LEU A 119 6.55 14.96 -18.66
C LEU A 119 7.70 14.86 -19.68
N ALA A 120 8.76 14.12 -19.35
CA ALA A 120 9.89 13.89 -20.24
C ALA A 120 9.78 12.57 -21.02
N HIS A 121 9.01 11.61 -20.49
CA HIS A 121 8.86 10.25 -21.01
C HIS A 121 7.38 9.87 -21.20
N PRO A 122 6.63 10.57 -22.07
CA PRO A 122 5.20 10.30 -22.26
C PRO A 122 4.91 8.89 -22.77
N GLN A 123 5.86 8.26 -23.47
CA GLN A 123 5.77 6.88 -23.94
C GLN A 123 5.68 5.83 -22.82
N ALA A 124 6.04 6.19 -21.59
CA ALA A 124 5.93 5.30 -20.43
C ALA A 124 4.55 5.37 -19.76
N ALA A 125 3.67 6.28 -20.22
CA ALA A 125 2.31 6.37 -19.72
C ALA A 125 1.52 5.12 -20.11
N LEU A 126 0.87 4.48 -19.14
CA LEU A 126 0.02 3.33 -19.42
C LEU A 126 -1.33 3.79 -19.96
N SER A 127 -1.76 3.16 -21.05
CA SER A 127 -3.11 3.30 -21.59
C SER A 127 -4.14 2.55 -20.73
N GLU A 128 -5.43 2.92 -20.86
CA GLU A 128 -6.53 2.23 -20.19
C GLU A 128 -6.58 0.72 -20.52
N LYS A 129 -6.23 0.36 -21.76
CA LYS A 129 -6.15 -1.04 -22.18
C LYS A 129 -5.06 -1.79 -21.42
N GLU A 130 -3.86 -1.21 -21.32
CA GLU A 130 -2.75 -1.83 -20.58
C GLU A 130 -3.06 -1.92 -19.08
N ILE A 131 -3.68 -0.89 -18.51
CA ILE A 131 -4.16 -0.92 -17.12
C ILE A 131 -5.18 -2.06 -16.93
N HIS A 132 -6.08 -2.27 -17.88
CA HIS A 132 -7.05 -3.37 -17.82
C HIS A 132 -6.36 -4.74 -17.89
N THR A 133 -5.43 -4.94 -18.82
CA THR A 133 -4.61 -6.16 -18.92
C THR A 133 -3.87 -6.44 -17.60
N LEU A 134 -3.28 -5.41 -16.97
CA LEU A 134 -2.63 -5.56 -15.66
C LEU A 134 -3.63 -5.92 -14.56
N LYS A 135 -4.83 -5.32 -14.53
CA LYS A 135 -5.89 -5.66 -13.56
C LYS A 135 -6.29 -7.12 -13.66
N ASP A 136 -6.57 -7.58 -14.87
CA ASP A 136 -7.04 -8.95 -15.11
C ASP A 136 -5.96 -9.97 -14.77
N PHE A 137 -4.73 -9.70 -15.19
CA PHE A 137 -3.60 -10.55 -14.84
C PHE A 137 -3.42 -10.63 -13.31
N VAL A 138 -3.35 -9.50 -12.62
CA VAL A 138 -3.20 -9.48 -11.15
C VAL A 138 -4.35 -10.21 -10.48
N ARG A 139 -5.59 -10.03 -10.93
CA ARG A 139 -6.78 -10.73 -10.39
C ARG A 139 -6.74 -12.24 -10.62
N SER A 140 -6.22 -12.69 -11.76
CA SER A 140 -6.10 -14.13 -12.06
C SER A 140 -5.07 -14.85 -11.18
N ARG A 141 -4.12 -14.10 -10.59
CA ARG A 141 -3.10 -14.61 -9.66
C ARG A 141 -3.74 -14.87 -8.29
N LYS A 142 -4.44 -15.99 -8.14
CA LYS A 142 -4.95 -16.44 -6.83
C LYS A 142 -3.77 -16.83 -5.92
N ALA A 143 -3.75 -16.35 -4.68
CA ALA A 143 -2.95 -16.99 -3.64
C ALA A 143 -3.45 -18.44 -3.45
N ALA A 144 -2.53 -19.38 -3.18
CA ALA A 144 -2.91 -20.72 -2.79
C ALA A 144 -3.68 -20.64 -1.45
N ILE A 145 -5.01 -20.68 -1.52
CA ILE A 145 -5.86 -20.82 -0.33
C ILE A 145 -5.70 -22.28 0.10
N GLY A 146 -5.05 -22.50 1.24
CA GLY A 146 -4.90 -23.85 1.78
C GLY A 146 -6.27 -24.46 2.03
N ILE A 147 -6.62 -25.52 1.31
CA ILE A 147 -7.69 -26.42 1.71
C ILE A 147 -7.11 -27.27 2.85
N ASP A 148 -7.17 -26.75 4.07
CA ASP A 148 -6.67 -27.46 5.25
C ASP A 148 -7.84 -28.21 5.89
N THR A 149 -8.26 -29.31 5.28
CA THR A 149 -9.30 -30.22 5.81
C THR A 149 -8.91 -30.85 7.16
N ILE A 150 -7.67 -30.66 7.63
CA ILE A 150 -7.13 -31.31 8.84
C ILE A 150 -7.05 -30.35 10.05
N LYS A 151 -7.28 -29.03 9.91
CA LYS A 151 -7.25 -28.08 11.04
C LYS A 151 -8.60 -27.58 11.54
N THR A 152 -9.69 -28.26 11.19
CA THR A 152 -11.04 -27.81 11.53
C THR A 152 -11.27 -27.63 13.03
N ASP A 153 -10.70 -28.49 13.88
CA ASP A 153 -11.00 -28.45 15.33
C ASP A 153 -10.22 -27.37 16.08
N LYS A 154 -8.94 -27.16 15.75
CA LYS A 154 -8.12 -26.11 16.36
C LYS A 154 -8.55 -24.71 15.92
N ILE A 155 -9.06 -24.59 14.70
CA ILE A 155 -9.59 -23.34 14.14
C ILE A 155 -10.99 -23.04 14.69
N LYS A 156 -11.86 -24.06 14.84
CA LYS A 156 -13.13 -23.91 15.57
C LYS A 156 -12.90 -23.54 17.03
N GLN A 157 -11.90 -24.10 17.70
CA GLN A 157 -11.52 -23.70 19.06
C GLN A 157 -10.97 -22.27 19.12
N GLN A 158 -10.07 -21.87 18.22
CA GLN A 158 -9.57 -20.49 18.19
C GLN A 158 -10.66 -19.48 17.85
N PHE A 159 -11.58 -19.80 16.94
CA PHE A 159 -12.73 -18.97 16.64
C PHE A 159 -13.72 -18.95 17.82
N ALA A 160 -13.97 -20.09 18.47
CA ALA A 160 -14.79 -20.15 19.68
C ALA A 160 -14.16 -19.38 20.84
N ASP A 161 -12.85 -19.43 21.05
CA ASP A 161 -12.13 -18.67 22.07
C ASP A 161 -12.10 -17.16 21.75
N PHE A 162 -12.04 -16.81 20.46
CA PHE A 162 -12.22 -15.45 19.96
C PHE A 162 -13.63 -14.92 20.23
N VAL A 163 -14.66 -15.73 19.94
CA VAL A 163 -16.09 -15.39 20.16
C VAL A 163 -16.45 -15.39 21.65
N GLN A 164 -15.90 -16.31 22.45
CA GLN A 164 -16.15 -16.47 23.88
C GLN A 164 -15.24 -15.61 24.77
N GLN A 165 -14.52 -14.64 24.20
CA GLN A 165 -13.84 -13.60 24.96
C GLN A 165 -12.75 -14.08 25.95
N LYS A 166 -12.19 -15.29 25.80
CA LYS A 166 -10.99 -15.70 26.57
C LYS A 166 -9.74 -14.89 26.21
N MET A 167 -9.78 -14.17 25.08
CA MET A 167 -8.79 -13.15 24.69
C MET A 167 -9.02 -11.77 25.36
N ARG A 168 -10.03 -11.58 26.23
CA ARG A 168 -10.23 -10.32 26.98
C ARG A 168 -9.13 -10.06 28.02
N GLN A 169 -8.29 -11.05 28.35
CA GLN A 169 -7.32 -10.93 29.43
C GLN A 169 -6.01 -10.16 29.09
N SER A 170 -5.78 -9.67 27.87
CA SER A 170 -4.46 -9.13 27.50
C SER A 170 -4.33 -7.61 27.31
N ASP A 171 -5.33 -6.78 27.66
CA ASP A 171 -5.18 -5.31 27.54
C ASP A 171 -4.04 -4.72 28.39
N GLN A 172 -3.60 -5.45 29.43
CA GLN A 172 -2.49 -5.03 30.29
C GLN A 172 -1.12 -5.52 29.82
N THR A 173 -1.02 -6.45 28.86
CA THR A 173 0.26 -7.07 28.45
C THR A 173 0.70 -6.75 27.02
N VAL A 174 -0.17 -6.15 26.20
CA VAL A 174 0.19 -5.76 24.83
C VAL A 174 0.98 -4.46 24.83
N GLN A 175 2.19 -4.51 24.27
CA GLN A 175 3.05 -3.32 24.15
C GLN A 175 2.38 -2.24 23.29
N PRO A 176 2.47 -0.95 23.68
CA PRO A 176 2.05 0.16 22.83
C PRO A 176 2.86 0.22 21.54
N ALA A 177 2.29 0.82 20.50
CA ALA A 177 3.03 1.15 19.31
C ALA A 177 4.16 2.17 19.64
N PRO A 178 5.25 2.23 18.86
CA PRO A 178 6.38 3.13 19.13
C PRO A 178 6.04 4.63 19.22
N ASN A 179 4.86 5.04 18.78
CA ASN A 179 4.33 6.40 18.89
C ASN A 179 3.40 6.61 20.11
N GLY A 180 3.33 5.64 21.03
CA GLY A 180 2.55 5.72 22.27
C GLY A 180 1.08 5.29 22.13
N ILE A 181 0.60 4.99 20.93
CA ILE A 181 -0.78 4.51 20.74
C ILE A 181 -0.91 3.11 21.35
N ARG A 182 -1.85 2.96 22.28
CA ARG A 182 -2.14 1.68 22.93
C ARG A 182 -2.99 0.78 22.03
N TYR A 183 -2.87 -0.52 22.23
CA TYR A 183 -3.76 -1.47 21.60
C TYR A 183 -5.19 -1.27 22.12
N ILE A 184 -6.16 -1.25 21.21
CA ILE A 184 -7.59 -1.02 21.51
C ILE A 184 -8.29 -2.36 21.29
N SER A 185 -8.52 -3.16 22.32
CA SER A 185 -9.02 -4.54 22.17
C SER A 185 -10.51 -4.66 21.84
N ASP A 186 -11.30 -3.66 22.24
CA ASP A 186 -12.76 -3.65 22.14
C ASP A 186 -13.27 -3.37 20.72
N TYR A 187 -12.38 -3.05 19.77
CA TYR A 187 -12.71 -2.83 18.35
C TYR A 187 -13.49 -3.97 17.71
N ARG A 188 -13.33 -5.19 18.23
CA ARG A 188 -14.02 -6.40 17.77
C ARG A 188 -15.54 -6.33 18.01
N ASN A 189 -15.98 -5.47 18.92
CA ASN A 189 -17.40 -5.23 19.21
C ASN A 189 -17.97 -4.05 18.41
N TRP A 190 -17.14 -3.35 17.63
CA TRP A 190 -17.59 -2.21 16.84
C TRP A 190 -18.26 -2.67 15.54
N THR A 191 -18.96 -1.74 14.86
CA THR A 191 -19.67 -2.05 13.62
C THR A 191 -18.71 -2.19 12.44
N ILE A 192 -18.86 -3.26 11.66
CA ILE A 192 -18.14 -3.43 10.39
C ILE A 192 -18.70 -2.44 9.36
N ILE A 193 -17.84 -1.57 8.85
CA ILE A 193 -18.18 -0.55 7.86
C ILE A 193 -17.72 -0.92 6.44
N SER A 194 -16.83 -1.90 6.29
CA SER A 194 -16.36 -2.36 4.98
C SER A 194 -15.66 -3.71 5.09
N ILE A 195 -15.75 -4.51 4.03
CA ILE A 195 -15.08 -5.81 3.89
C ILE A 195 -14.36 -5.83 2.55
N THR A 196 -13.13 -6.33 2.51
CA THR A 196 -12.34 -6.43 1.28
C THR A 196 -11.59 -7.75 1.23
N ASP A 197 -11.72 -8.45 0.12
CA ASP A 197 -10.88 -9.59 -0.24
C ASP A 197 -9.53 -9.12 -0.80
N ARG A 198 -8.44 -9.70 -0.29
CA ARG A 198 -7.09 -9.55 -0.79
C ARG A 198 -6.61 -10.89 -1.36
N PHE A 199 -7.05 -11.15 -2.59
CA PHE A 199 -6.71 -12.36 -3.35
C PHE A 199 -5.20 -12.52 -3.59
N ASP A 200 -4.43 -11.43 -3.57
CA ASP A 200 -2.98 -11.44 -3.76
C ASP A 200 -2.24 -12.18 -2.64
N ASN A 201 -2.78 -12.16 -1.43
CA ASN A 201 -2.19 -12.79 -0.26
C ASN A 201 -3.16 -13.69 0.53
N GLY A 202 -4.35 -13.94 -0.02
CA GLY A 202 -5.37 -14.81 0.57
C GLY A 202 -5.90 -14.30 1.91
N THR A 203 -6.02 -12.98 2.10
CA THR A 203 -6.55 -12.42 3.36
C THR A 203 -7.91 -11.77 3.19
N LEU A 204 -8.79 -11.96 4.17
CA LEU A 204 -10.03 -11.20 4.32
C LEU A 204 -9.75 -10.03 5.25
N ARG A 205 -10.14 -8.82 4.84
CA ARG A 205 -9.97 -7.62 5.64
C ARG A 205 -11.33 -7.04 6.00
N MET A 206 -11.53 -6.79 7.29
CA MET A 206 -12.71 -6.14 7.81
C MET A 206 -12.30 -4.83 8.45
N ILE A 207 -13.04 -3.77 8.13
CA ILE A 207 -12.84 -2.43 8.67
C ILE A 207 -13.99 -2.16 9.63
N TYR A 208 -13.66 -1.88 10.87
CA TYR A 208 -14.56 -1.57 11.97
C TYR A 208 -14.51 -0.07 12.25
N GLY A 209 -15.65 0.53 12.55
CA GLY A 209 -15.76 1.93 12.96
C GLY A 209 -16.40 2.05 14.34
N ASN A 210 -15.81 2.87 15.22
CA ASN A 210 -16.42 3.20 16.50
C ASN A 210 -17.72 4.02 16.33
N ASN A 211 -18.47 4.25 17.41
CA ASN A 211 -19.76 4.94 17.33
C ASN A 211 -19.70 6.33 16.67
N ILE A 212 -18.58 7.06 16.82
CA ILE A 212 -18.35 8.34 16.16
C ILE A 212 -18.24 8.14 14.65
N ALA A 213 -17.46 7.15 14.21
CA ALA A 213 -17.37 6.78 12.79
C ALA A 213 -18.74 6.40 12.22
N ILE A 214 -19.54 5.62 12.95
CA ILE A 214 -20.88 5.20 12.48
C ILE A 214 -21.82 6.39 12.33
N LYS A 215 -21.82 7.30 13.30
CA LYS A 215 -22.60 8.54 13.21
C LYS A 215 -22.17 9.39 12.01
N ALA A 216 -20.86 9.56 11.81
CA ALA A 216 -20.31 10.27 10.67
C ALA A 216 -20.72 9.65 9.32
N ILE A 217 -20.74 8.32 9.21
CA ILE A 217 -21.20 7.61 8.02
C ILE A 217 -22.69 7.87 7.76
N GLN A 218 -23.53 7.73 8.80
CA GLN A 218 -24.98 7.94 8.72
C GLN A 218 -25.32 9.37 8.29
N GLU A 219 -24.58 10.35 8.78
CA GLU A 219 -24.76 11.78 8.51
C GLU A 219 -24.03 12.25 7.24
N ARG A 220 -23.27 11.35 6.58
CA ARG A 220 -22.41 11.64 5.41
C ARG A 220 -21.34 12.70 5.69
N GLN A 221 -20.86 12.77 6.92
CA GLN A 221 -19.84 13.69 7.41
C GLN A 221 -18.51 12.97 7.64
N THR A 222 -17.99 12.34 6.59
CA THR A 222 -16.74 11.56 6.65
C THR A 222 -15.55 12.27 6.01
N ASN A 223 -15.68 13.55 5.65
CA ASN A 223 -14.61 14.32 5.04
C ASN A 223 -14.68 15.81 5.44
N PRO A 224 -13.92 16.24 6.47
CA PRO A 224 -13.07 15.39 7.31
C PRO A 224 -13.89 14.49 8.24
N TRP A 225 -13.29 13.40 8.71
CA TRP A 225 -13.86 12.63 9.81
C TRP A 225 -13.81 13.45 11.11
N PRO A 226 -14.82 13.35 11.99
CA PRO A 226 -14.81 14.02 13.29
C PRO A 226 -13.69 13.50 14.19
N ASP A 227 -13.13 14.39 15.03
CA ASP A 227 -12.19 13.99 16.08
C ASP A 227 -12.81 12.93 17.00
N GLY A 228 -12.01 11.95 17.42
CA GLY A 228 -12.44 10.76 18.13
C GLY A 228 -12.90 9.61 17.23
N THR A 229 -13.00 9.80 15.90
CA THR A 229 -13.20 8.69 14.95
C THR A 229 -12.05 7.69 15.07
N ILE A 230 -12.38 6.40 15.22
CA ILE A 230 -11.39 5.32 15.15
C ILE A 230 -11.84 4.29 14.13
N LEU A 231 -10.93 3.99 13.19
CA LEU A 231 -11.08 2.93 12.21
C LEU A 231 -10.07 1.83 12.52
N ALA A 232 -10.57 0.62 12.77
CA ALA A 232 -9.74 -0.57 12.97
C ALA A 232 -9.85 -1.48 11.75
N LYS A 233 -8.73 -1.79 11.11
CA LYS A 233 -8.67 -2.68 9.96
C LYS A 233 -7.96 -3.95 10.35
N ALA A 234 -8.72 -5.01 10.52
CA ALA A 234 -8.21 -6.31 10.89
C ALA A 234 -8.18 -7.26 9.68
N ALA A 235 -7.17 -8.13 9.64
CA ALA A 235 -6.92 -9.05 8.56
C ALA A 235 -6.79 -10.47 9.10
N TRP A 236 -7.45 -11.41 8.41
CA TRP A 236 -7.42 -12.85 8.68
C TRP A 236 -7.06 -13.59 7.41
N LYS A 237 -6.45 -14.76 7.53
CA LYS A 237 -6.32 -15.68 6.40
C LYS A 237 -7.70 -16.15 5.96
N GLN A 238 -7.90 -16.34 4.66
CA GLN A 238 -9.07 -17.01 4.12
C GLN A 238 -8.86 -18.51 4.12
N ILE A 239 -9.90 -19.26 4.46
CA ILE A 239 -9.96 -20.71 4.32
C ILE A 239 -11.12 -21.03 3.39
N ALA A 240 -10.83 -21.79 2.33
CA ALA A 240 -11.86 -22.34 1.47
C ALA A 240 -12.37 -23.64 2.08
N ASN A 241 -13.66 -23.68 2.39
CA ASN A 241 -14.33 -24.86 2.91
C ASN A 241 -14.72 -25.80 1.74
N ALA A 242 -14.95 -27.08 2.05
CA ALA A 242 -15.29 -28.09 1.04
C ALA A 242 -16.63 -27.82 0.32
N ASP A 243 -17.52 -27.04 0.92
CA ASP A 243 -18.80 -26.62 0.36
C ASP A 243 -18.69 -25.35 -0.52
N GLY A 244 -17.48 -24.85 -0.74
CA GLY A 244 -17.22 -23.64 -1.51
C GLY A 244 -17.42 -22.33 -0.73
N SER A 245 -17.83 -22.38 0.54
CA SER A 245 -17.88 -21.20 1.41
C SER A 245 -16.48 -20.78 1.87
N LEU A 246 -16.31 -19.50 2.20
CA LEU A 246 -15.07 -18.95 2.75
C LEU A 246 -15.24 -18.70 4.25
N SER A 247 -14.30 -19.19 5.06
CA SER A 247 -14.21 -18.91 6.49
C SER A 247 -12.93 -18.13 6.84
N THR A 248 -12.94 -17.48 8.00
CA THR A 248 -11.77 -16.77 8.53
C THR A 248 -10.86 -17.72 9.30
N GLY A 249 -9.61 -17.87 8.85
CA GLY A 249 -8.54 -18.59 9.53
C GLY A 249 -7.72 -17.71 10.48
N ASP A 250 -6.42 -17.99 10.57
CA ASP A 250 -5.50 -17.29 11.48
C ASP A 250 -5.60 -15.76 11.39
N PHE A 251 -5.59 -15.09 12.55
CA PHE A 251 -5.45 -13.65 12.61
C PHE A 251 -4.04 -13.22 12.16
N VAL A 252 -3.99 -12.26 11.25
CA VAL A 252 -2.74 -11.80 10.63
C VAL A 252 -2.27 -10.50 11.27
N GLN A 253 -3.14 -9.50 11.38
CA GLN A 253 -2.82 -8.20 11.94
C GLN A 253 -4.07 -7.33 12.16
N VAL A 254 -3.92 -6.28 12.97
CA VAL A 254 -4.85 -5.16 13.04
C VAL A 254 -4.10 -3.83 12.92
N GLU A 255 -4.69 -2.90 12.18
CA GLU A 255 -4.22 -1.55 11.94
C GLU A 255 -5.25 -0.56 12.48
N PHE A 256 -4.82 0.52 13.13
CA PHE A 256 -5.70 1.56 13.65
C PHE A 256 -5.38 2.91 13.02
N MET A 257 -6.43 3.64 12.67
CA MET A 257 -6.41 5.07 12.37
C MET A 257 -7.27 5.79 13.42
N ILE A 258 -6.69 6.75 14.14
CA ILE A 258 -7.35 7.51 15.21
C ILE A 258 -7.38 8.99 14.83
N LYS A 259 -8.56 9.58 14.67
CA LYS A 259 -8.70 11.00 14.32
C LYS A 259 -8.55 11.85 15.58
N ASP A 260 -7.56 12.74 15.56
CA ASP A 260 -7.46 13.87 16.47
C ASP A 260 -6.59 14.93 15.78
N ALA A 261 -7.24 15.97 15.24
CA ALA A 261 -6.58 16.99 14.45
C ALA A 261 -5.49 17.74 15.24
N LYS A 262 -5.62 17.85 16.57
CA LYS A 262 -4.69 18.57 17.44
C LYS A 262 -3.54 17.66 17.87
N GLN A 263 -3.85 16.50 18.44
CA GLN A 263 -2.86 15.55 18.95
C GLN A 263 -1.97 15.03 17.82
N TYR A 264 -2.54 14.78 16.65
CA TYR A 264 -1.85 14.19 15.51
C TYR A 264 -1.58 15.20 14.38
N ALA A 265 -1.45 16.48 14.70
CA ALA A 265 -1.18 17.54 13.71
C ALA A 265 0.06 17.23 12.84
N ALA A 266 1.11 16.67 13.43
CA ALA A 266 2.34 16.26 12.73
C ALA A 266 2.16 15.07 11.76
N THR A 267 1.06 14.33 11.89
CA THR A 267 0.75 13.13 11.11
C THR A 267 -0.57 13.28 10.35
N SER A 268 -0.84 14.52 9.92
CA SER A 268 -2.02 14.90 9.14
C SER A 268 -3.36 14.67 9.87
N GLY A 269 -3.39 14.87 11.18
CA GLY A 269 -4.57 14.74 12.04
C GLY A 269 -4.98 13.30 12.34
N TRP A 270 -4.12 12.32 12.02
CA TRP A 270 -4.37 10.90 12.24
C TRP A 270 -3.23 10.23 13.03
N GLY A 271 -3.60 9.49 14.07
CA GLY A 271 -2.74 8.54 14.75
C GLY A 271 -2.77 7.20 14.00
N TRP A 272 -1.60 6.59 13.81
CA TRP A 272 -1.43 5.36 13.04
C TRP A 272 -0.78 4.30 13.90
N ALA A 273 -1.34 3.10 13.96
CA ALA A 273 -0.73 2.01 14.71
C ALA A 273 -1.04 0.65 14.09
N ARG A 274 -0.19 -0.35 14.32
CA ARG A 274 -0.35 -1.70 13.77
C ARG A 274 0.25 -2.75 14.71
N TRP A 275 -0.48 -3.85 14.88
CA TRP A 275 -0.06 -5.06 15.58
C TRP A 275 -0.19 -6.28 14.66
N ARG A 276 0.77 -7.20 14.74
CA ARG A 276 0.86 -8.39 13.88
C ARG A 276 0.83 -9.67 14.69
N GLY A 277 0.28 -10.73 14.09
CA GLY A 277 0.23 -12.06 14.66
C GLY A 277 -0.74 -12.19 15.83
N ASN A 278 -0.90 -13.44 16.29
CA ASN A 278 -1.72 -13.76 17.47
C ASN A 278 -1.09 -13.23 18.78
N ASP A 279 0.23 -13.01 18.77
CA ASP A 279 1.00 -12.42 19.88
C ASP A 279 0.88 -10.90 19.96
N LEU A 280 0.21 -10.26 18.99
CA LEU A 280 0.06 -8.80 18.92
C LEU A 280 1.42 -8.10 19.06
N LYS A 281 2.38 -8.48 18.22
CA LYS A 281 3.66 -7.78 18.16
C LYS A 281 3.48 -6.43 17.48
N THR A 282 3.99 -5.37 18.10
CA THR A 282 3.90 -4.00 17.56
C THR A 282 4.70 -3.87 16.26
N TYR A 283 4.22 -3.05 15.33
CA TYR A 283 4.91 -2.71 14.10
C TYR A 283 5.72 -1.42 14.24
N GLY A 284 6.89 -1.40 13.59
CA GLY A 284 7.82 -0.26 13.60
C GLY A 284 8.84 -0.36 14.73
N GLY A 285 10.04 0.19 14.49
CA GLY A 285 11.09 0.28 15.52
C GLY A 285 11.06 1.60 16.30
N THR A 286 10.58 2.68 15.68
CA THR A 286 10.50 4.03 16.26
C THR A 286 9.24 4.73 15.78
N ALA A 287 8.83 5.82 16.43
CA ALA A 287 7.63 6.59 16.02
C ALA A 287 7.63 7.05 14.54
N LEU A 288 8.81 7.09 13.89
CA LEU A 288 8.98 7.47 12.48
C LEU A 288 8.31 6.49 11.49
N PHE A 289 7.92 5.28 11.90
CA PHE A 289 7.17 4.35 11.03
C PHE A 289 5.91 4.99 10.45
N THR A 290 5.34 5.98 11.16
CA THR A 290 4.14 6.70 10.75
C THR A 290 4.29 7.39 9.38
N ALA A 291 5.51 7.76 8.98
CA ALA A 291 5.77 8.33 7.66
C ALA A 291 5.42 7.34 6.53
N GLU A 292 5.63 6.04 6.73
CA GLU A 292 5.24 4.99 5.77
C GLU A 292 3.72 4.93 5.60
N CYS A 293 2.98 5.06 6.70
CA CYS A 293 1.52 5.08 6.71
C CYS A 293 1.00 6.30 5.95
N ILE A 294 1.48 7.49 6.29
CA ILE A 294 1.07 8.75 5.66
C ILE A 294 1.41 8.73 4.16
N ALA A 295 2.62 8.32 3.78
CA ALA A 295 3.02 8.27 2.36
C ALA A 295 2.13 7.35 1.53
N CYS A 296 1.63 6.26 2.12
CA CYS A 296 0.69 5.35 1.47
C CYS A 296 -0.72 5.95 1.36
N HIS A 297 -1.17 6.70 2.36
CA HIS A 297 -2.51 7.29 2.41
C HIS A 297 -2.62 8.67 1.75
N GLN A 298 -1.49 9.33 1.47
CA GLN A 298 -1.44 10.65 0.84
C GLN A 298 -2.24 10.78 -0.48
N PRO A 299 -2.32 9.77 -1.36
CA PRO A 299 -3.13 9.84 -2.58
C PRO A 299 -4.60 10.15 -2.33
N VAL A 300 -5.13 9.74 -1.18
CA VAL A 300 -6.53 9.96 -0.79
C VAL A 300 -6.66 11.07 0.25
N LYS A 301 -5.71 12.03 0.29
CA LYS A 301 -5.79 13.22 1.16
C LYS A 301 -7.11 13.99 0.97
N ALA A 302 -7.63 14.04 -0.25
CA ALA A 302 -8.92 14.67 -0.53
C ALA A 302 -10.13 13.95 0.10
N ASN A 303 -9.96 12.71 0.58
CA ASN A 303 -10.94 11.95 1.33
C ASN A 303 -10.46 11.73 2.78
N ASP A 304 -9.85 12.76 3.36
CA ASP A 304 -9.29 12.77 4.71
C ASP A 304 -8.36 11.57 5.01
N LEU A 305 -7.54 11.19 4.02
CA LEU A 305 -6.59 10.08 4.10
C LEU A 305 -7.22 8.68 4.29
N VAL A 306 -8.54 8.51 4.10
CA VAL A 306 -9.23 7.22 4.26
C VAL A 306 -9.59 6.62 2.90
N PHE A 307 -9.10 5.41 2.61
CA PHE A 307 -9.45 4.67 1.38
C PHE A 307 -10.85 4.05 1.43
N THR A 308 -11.33 3.76 2.64
CA THR A 308 -12.57 3.03 2.87
C THR A 308 -13.75 3.81 2.29
N ARG A 309 -14.52 3.14 1.43
CA ARG A 309 -15.90 3.54 1.12
C ARG A 309 -16.81 2.76 2.06
N PRO A 310 -17.42 3.41 3.06
CA PRO A 310 -18.27 2.72 4.02
C PRO A 310 -19.49 2.11 3.32
N LEU A 311 -19.98 0.98 3.83
CA LEU A 311 -21.30 0.46 3.51
C LEU A 311 -22.36 1.53 3.84
N ASP A 312 -23.43 1.58 3.06
CA ASP A 312 -24.54 2.50 3.32
C ASP A 312 -25.31 2.04 4.57
N LEU A 313 -24.91 2.54 5.74
CA LEU A 313 -25.52 2.24 7.03
C LEU A 313 -26.78 3.07 7.24
N LYS A 314 -27.76 3.00 6.32
CA LYS A 314 -29.07 3.61 6.58
C LYS A 314 -29.65 2.98 7.85
N LYS A 315 -30.21 3.82 8.73
CA LYS A 315 -31.05 3.31 9.83
C LYS A 315 -32.16 2.48 9.19
N LEU A 316 -32.11 1.16 9.37
CA LEU A 316 -33.25 0.30 9.13
C LEU A 316 -34.31 0.71 10.15
N THR A 317 -35.18 1.66 9.79
CA THR A 317 -36.43 1.85 10.51
C THR A 317 -37.22 0.58 10.30
N VAL A 318 -37.18 -0.32 11.28
CA VAL A 318 -38.15 -1.40 11.41
C VAL A 318 -39.49 -0.70 11.55
N ARG A 319 -40.28 -0.68 10.46
CA ARG A 319 -41.70 -0.37 10.57
C ARG A 319 -42.31 -1.57 11.27
N ASN A 320 -42.58 -1.43 12.56
CA ASN A 320 -43.49 -2.34 13.24
C ASN A 320 -44.85 -2.18 12.55
N HIS A 321 -45.25 -3.22 11.81
CA HIS A 321 -46.62 -3.41 11.35
C HIS A 321 -47.33 -4.31 12.33
#